data_AF-A0A1H7QBG9-F1
#
_entry.id   AF-A0A1H7QBG9-F1
#
_cell.length_a   1.000
_cell.length_b   1.000
_cell.length_c   1.000
_cell.angle_alpha   90.00
_cell.angle_beta   90.00
_cell.angle_gamma   90.00
#
_symmetry.space_group_name_H-M   'P 1'
#
loop_
_entity.id
_entity.type
_entity.pdbx_description
1 polymer ?
#
loop_
_entity_poly.entity_id
_entity_poly.type
_entity_poly.pdbx_seq_one_letter_code
_entity_poly.pdbx_strand_id
1 'polypeptide(L)'
;MGLAIAGMFGFLMVNLVVALVAISMESTVALGVAAGFLALLGLGAGVVLVVLRKSWSIGLGLGLMIGWGLSSIVTAGFCTGLNPALYT
;
A
#
# COMPACT_ATOMS: atom_id res chain seq x y z
N MET A 1 17.75 -8.80 2.53
CA MET A 1 16.96 -9.03 1.29
C MET A 1 15.64 -9.75 1.55
N GLY A 2 15.61 -10.91 2.22
CA GLY A 2 14.35 -11.66 2.45
C GLY A 2 13.20 -10.83 3.06
N LEU A 3 13.48 -9.99 4.04
CA LEU A 3 12.46 -9.13 4.68
C LEU A 3 11.91 -8.02 3.77
N ALA A 4 12.69 -7.54 2.81
CA ALA A 4 12.20 -6.57 1.82
C ALA A 4 11.25 -7.22 0.82
N ILE A 5 11.58 -8.43 0.37
CA ILE A 5 10.71 -9.23 -0.49
C ILE A 5 9.40 -9.56 0.24
N ALA A 6 9.49 -9.98 1.51
CA ALA A 6 8.32 -10.25 2.34
C ALA A 6 7.44 -9.00 2.53
N GLY A 7 8.05 -7.83 2.80
CA GLY A 7 7.32 -6.56 2.91
C GLY A 7 6.60 -6.18 1.61
N MET A 8 7.27 -6.35 0.46
CA MET A 8 6.70 -6.06 -0.85
C MET A 8 5.49 -6.96 -1.16
N PHE A 9 5.65 -8.27 -1.08
CA PHE A 9 4.54 -9.20 -1.34
C PHE A 9 3.42 -9.08 -0.31
N GLY A 10 3.77 -8.81 0.96
CA GLY A 10 2.81 -8.52 2.02
C GLY A 10 1.96 -7.30 1.69
N PHE A 11 2.59 -6.21 1.24
CA PHE A 11 1.85 -5.02 0.79
C PHE A 11 0.92 -5.34 -0.38
N LEU A 12 1.39 -6.06 -1.41
CA LEU A 12 0.58 -6.41 -2.58
C LEU A 12 -0.68 -7.21 -2.21
N MET A 13 -0.56 -8.17 -1.27
CA MET A 13 -1.70 -8.94 -0.80
C MET A 13 -2.69 -8.07 -0.02
N VAL A 14 -2.21 -7.22 0.89
CA VAL A 14 -3.08 -6.27 1.61
C VAL A 14 -3.75 -5.32 0.63
N ASN A 15 -3.02 -4.81 -0.36
CA ASN A 15 -3.54 -3.93 -1.40
C ASN A 15 -4.69 -4.57 -2.18
N LEU A 16 -4.52 -5.81 -2.64
CA LEU A 16 -5.55 -6.54 -3.35
C LEU A 16 -6.82 -6.70 -2.52
N VAL A 17 -6.69 -7.15 -1.26
CA VAL A 17 -7.84 -7.36 -0.36
C VAL A 17 -8.56 -6.05 -0.08
N VAL A 18 -7.83 -5.00 0.27
CA VAL A 18 -8.42 -3.68 0.58
C VAL A 18 -9.10 -3.10 -0.65
N ALA A 19 -8.50 -3.21 -1.84
CA ALA A 19 -9.09 -2.73 -3.08
C ALA A 19 -10.41 -3.46 -3.40
N LEU A 20 -10.44 -4.79 -3.27
CA LEU A 20 -11.66 -5.58 -3.50
C LEU A 20 -12.78 -5.20 -2.54
N VAL A 21 -12.46 -5.01 -1.25
CA VAL A 21 -13.44 -4.57 -0.25
C VAL A 21 -13.92 -3.15 -0.53
N ALA A 22 -13.04 -2.24 -0.94
CA ALA A 22 -13.43 -0.86 -1.22
C ALA A 22 -14.34 -0.77 -2.46
N ILE A 23 -14.05 -1.55 -3.50
CA ILE A 23 -14.86 -1.61 -4.73
C ILE A 23 -16.23 -2.24 -4.45
N SER A 24 -16.31 -3.28 -3.63
CA SER A 24 -17.60 -3.94 -3.33
C SER A 24 -18.56 -3.09 -2.51
N MET A 25 -18.09 -2.01 -1.89
CA MET A 25 -18.91 -1.07 -1.11
C MET A 25 -19.58 0.00 -1.98
N GLU A 26 -19.19 0.12 -3.26
CA GLU A 26 -19.74 1.09 -4.23
C GLU A 26 -19.81 2.53 -3.69
N SER A 27 -18.90 2.88 -2.78
CA SER A 27 -18.91 4.15 -2.07
C SER A 27 -17.60 4.90 -2.27
N THR A 28 -17.69 6.12 -2.78
CA THR A 28 -16.55 7.03 -2.95
C THR A 28 -15.80 7.29 -1.64
N VAL A 29 -16.53 7.31 -0.52
CA VAL A 29 -15.93 7.46 0.81
C VAL A 29 -15.10 6.23 1.18
N ALA A 30 -15.60 5.02 0.89
CA ALA A 30 -14.87 3.78 1.14
C ALA A 30 -13.57 3.71 0.31
N LEU A 31 -13.61 4.16 -0.96
CA LEU A 31 -12.43 4.27 -1.82
C LEU A 31 -11.40 5.26 -1.25
N GLY A 32 -11.85 6.43 -0.78
CA GLY A 32 -10.96 7.42 -0.16
C GLY A 32 -10.32 6.93 1.15
N VAL A 33 -11.10 6.25 2.01
CA VAL A 33 -10.59 5.66 3.26
C VAL A 33 -9.58 4.54 2.95
N ALA A 34 -9.87 3.68 1.99
CA ALA A 34 -8.96 2.63 1.53
C ALA A 34 -7.65 3.20 0.99
N ALA A 35 -7.72 4.26 0.17
CA ALA A 35 -6.55 4.95 -0.35
C ALA A 35 -5.67 5.52 0.77
N GLY A 36 -6.30 6.21 1.74
CA GLY A 36 -5.61 6.74 2.91
C GLY A 36 -4.95 5.65 3.75
N PHE A 37 -5.67 4.56 4.02
CA PHE A 37 -5.14 3.41 4.76
C PHE A 37 -3.92 2.79 4.06
N LEU A 38 -4.01 2.55 2.76
CA LEU A 38 -2.91 1.96 1.98
C LEU A 38 -1.70 2.87 1.89
N ALA A 39 -1.90 4.19 1.79
CA ALA A 39 -0.82 5.17 1.85
C ALA A 39 -0.15 5.19 3.23
N LEU A 40 -0.92 5.18 4.31
CA LEU A 40 -0.39 5.09 5.68
C LEU A 40 0.36 3.77 5.91
N LEU A 41 -0.12 2.67 5.37
CA LEU A 41 0.54 1.36 5.52
C LEU A 41 1.81 1.26 4.68
N GLY A 42 1.78 1.71 3.43
CA GLY A 42 2.92 1.65 2.52
C GLY A 42 4.02 2.65 2.89
N LEU A 43 3.66 3.93 3.00
CA LEU A 43 4.61 5.02 3.27
C LEU A 43 4.76 5.29 4.76
N GLY A 44 3.66 5.41 5.50
CA GLY A 44 3.70 5.74 6.93
C GLY A 44 4.43 4.66 7.74
N ALA A 45 3.92 3.42 7.74
CA ALA A 45 4.56 2.32 8.42
C ALA A 45 5.94 2.01 7.80
N GLY A 46 6.08 2.11 6.47
CA GLY A 46 7.35 1.94 5.78
C GLY A 46 8.46 2.87 6.31
N VAL A 47 8.19 4.18 6.40
CA VAL A 47 9.12 5.19 6.92
C VAL A 47 9.40 4.95 8.40
N VAL A 48 8.37 4.71 9.22
CA VAL A 48 8.55 4.42 10.66
C VAL A 48 9.48 3.23 10.85
N LEU A 49 9.28 2.15 10.11
CA LEU A 49 10.13 0.96 10.17
C LEU A 49 11.58 1.26 9.76
N VAL A 50 11.82 2.11 8.77
CA VAL A 50 13.18 2.52 8.41
C VAL A 50 13.83 3.36 9.52
N VAL A 51 13.08 4.28 10.13
CA VAL A 51 13.57 5.17 11.20
C VAL A 51 13.96 4.41 12.47
N LEU A 52 13.36 3.24 12.75
CA LEU A 52 13.75 2.40 13.89
C LEU A 52 15.20 1.89 13.82
N ARG A 53 15.85 1.94 12.65
CA ARG A 53 17.27 1.58 12.42
C ARG A 53 17.65 0.17 12.91
N LYS A 54 16.68 -0.76 12.98
CA LYS A 54 16.93 -2.17 13.24
C LYS A 54 17.12 -2.91 11.91
N SER A 55 18.07 -3.84 11.86
CA SER A 55 18.38 -4.65 10.66
C SER A 55 17.16 -5.36 10.09
N TRP A 56 16.25 -5.85 10.94
CA TRP A 56 15.00 -6.49 10.51
C TRP A 56 13.97 -5.49 9.95
N SER A 57 13.91 -4.32 10.57
CA SER A 57 12.88 -3.30 10.32
C SER A 57 13.12 -2.54 9.01
N ILE A 58 14.38 -2.23 8.69
CA ILE A 58 14.75 -1.52 7.46
C ILE A 58 14.31 -2.30 6.22
N GLY A 59 14.56 -3.62 6.21
CA GLY A 59 14.16 -4.49 5.10
C GLY A 59 12.65 -4.45 4.87
N LEU A 60 11.86 -4.69 5.91
CA LEU A 60 10.39 -4.65 5.81
C LEU A 60 9.88 -3.27 5.39
N GLY A 61 10.41 -2.20 5.98
CA GLY A 61 9.99 -0.83 5.67
C GLY A 61 10.23 -0.46 4.20
N LEU A 62 11.41 -0.78 3.67
CA LEU A 62 11.70 -0.62 2.25
C LEU A 62 10.78 -1.49 1.39
N GLY A 63 10.52 -2.73 1.79
CA GLY A 63 9.58 -3.62 1.11
C GLY A 63 8.17 -3.05 0.99
N LEU A 64 7.61 -2.49 2.07
CA LEU A 64 6.29 -1.87 2.07
C LEU A 64 6.21 -0.66 1.13
N MET A 65 7.24 0.21 1.14
CA MET A 65 7.29 1.38 0.26
C MET A 65 7.42 0.98 -1.22
N ILE A 66 8.23 -0.05 -1.52
CA ILE A 66 8.36 -0.60 -2.87
C ILE A 66 7.04 -1.20 -3.33
N GLY A 67 6.39 -2.00 -2.48
CA GLY A 67 5.08 -2.59 -2.78
C GLY A 67 4.03 -1.54 -3.13
N TRP A 68 3.94 -0.47 -2.33
CA TRP A 68 3.03 0.65 -2.57
C TRP A 68 3.32 1.40 -3.87
N GLY A 69 4.59 1.65 -4.16
CA GLY A 69 5.00 2.28 -5.41
C GLY A 69 4.66 1.41 -6.63
N LEU A 70 4.99 0.13 -6.59
CA LEU A 70 4.74 -0.80 -7.69
C LEU A 70 3.25 -1.00 -7.96
N SER A 71 2.43 -1.22 -6.93
CA SER A 71 0.98 -1.34 -7.11
C SER A 71 0.39 -0.06 -7.71
N SER A 72 0.88 1.11 -7.30
CA SER A 72 0.42 2.39 -7.85
C SER A 72 0.79 2.56 -9.33
N ILE A 73 2.01 2.19 -9.72
CA ILE A 73 2.47 2.31 -11.12
C ILE A 73 1.75 1.29 -12.02
N VAL A 74 1.74 0.02 -11.62
CA VAL A 74 1.20 -1.07 -12.46
C VAL A 74 -0.31 -0.94 -12.67
N THR A 75 -1.03 -0.43 -11.69
CA THR A 75 -2.50 -0.29 -11.76
C THR A 75 -2.95 1.12 -12.14
N ALA A 76 -2.04 2.01 -12.51
CA ALA A 76 -2.31 3.44 -12.69
C ALA A 76 -3.10 4.04 -11.51
N GLY A 77 -2.77 3.61 -10.29
CA GLY A 77 -3.40 4.07 -9.06
C GLY A 77 -4.78 3.46 -8.77
N PHE A 78 -5.28 2.52 -9.57
CA PHE A 78 -6.64 1.98 -9.40
C PHE A 78 -6.76 1.15 -8.12
N CYS A 79 -5.83 0.23 -7.87
CA CYS A 79 -5.86 -0.62 -6.67
C CYS A 79 -5.39 0.12 -5.40
N THR A 80 -4.74 1.28 -5.54
CA THR A 80 -4.32 2.12 -4.40
C THR A 80 -5.29 3.27 -4.14
N GLY A 81 -6.37 3.40 -4.92
CA GLY A 81 -7.35 4.48 -4.78
C GLY A 81 -6.80 5.87 -5.12
N LEU A 82 -5.67 5.95 -5.82
CA LEU A 82 -5.05 7.19 -6.27
C LEU A 82 -5.58 7.67 -7.62
N ASN A 83 -6.24 6.80 -8.39
CA ASN A 83 -6.75 7.15 -9.71
C ASN A 83 -7.95 8.11 -9.58
N PRO A 84 -7.90 9.32 -10.15
CA PRO A 84 -8.99 10.29 -10.05
C PRO A 84 -10.29 9.81 -10.72
N ALA A 85 -10.21 8.90 -11.70
CA ALA A 85 -11.38 8.31 -12.36
C ALA A 85 -12.25 7.46 -11.42
N LEU A 86 -11.77 7.14 -10.22
CA LEU A 86 -12.55 6.47 -9.17
C LEU A 86 -13.52 7.39 -8.43
N TYR A 87 -13.38 8.70 -8.59
CA TYR A 87 -14.10 9.74 -7.83
C TYR A 87 -15.02 10.60 -8.70
N THR A 88 -15.17 10.22 -9.98
CA THR A 88 -16.01 10.89 -10.99
C THR A 88 -17.20 10.02 -11.33
#